data_AF-A0A0D3JEF7-F1
#
_entry.id   AF-A0A0D3JEF7-F1
#
_cell.length_a   1.000
_cell.length_b   1.000
_cell.length_c   1.000
_cell.angle_alpha   90.00
_cell.angle_beta   90.00
_cell.angle_gamma   90.00
#
_symmetry.space_group_name_H-M   'P 1'
#
loop_
_entity.id
_entity.type
_entity.pdbx_description
1 polymer ?
#
loop_
_entity_poly.entity_id
_entity_poly.type
_entity_poly.pdbx_seq_one_letter_code
_entity_poly.pdbx_strand_id
1 'polypeptide(L)'
;DAGSIEHGSELHDSGSTFQAHLCGIASADAALAALSAVHRDSRVRHAACVPWAYRVVEGGSGVVKRGCDDGGEAGAASRLAELLETAGAANVLVAVSRRVDGPMLGGRRFNHFLNCARELLEQCGY
;
A
#
# COMPACT_ATOMS: atom_id res chain seq x y z
N ASP A 1 -11.70 14.86 1.43
CA ASP A 1 -11.47 14.17 0.14
C ASP A 1 -10.23 13.30 0.21
N ALA A 2 -10.23 12.17 -0.50
CA ALA A 2 -9.00 11.39 -0.70
C ALA A 2 -8.16 12.06 -1.80
N GLY A 3 -6.83 12.10 -1.63
CA GLY A 3 -5.92 12.59 -2.67
C GLY A 3 -5.97 11.76 -3.96
N SER A 4 -5.28 12.21 -5.00
CA SER A 4 -5.05 11.40 -6.21
C SER A 4 -4.33 10.10 -5.85
N ILE A 5 -4.60 9.04 -6.63
CA ILE A 5 -3.87 7.79 -6.51
C ILE A 5 -2.60 7.90 -7.36
N GLU A 6 -1.45 7.87 -6.70
CA GLU A 6 -0.16 7.73 -7.35
C GLU A 6 0.16 6.24 -7.53
N HIS A 7 0.73 5.89 -8.67
CA HIS A 7 1.03 4.51 -9.04
C HIS A 7 2.52 4.32 -9.27
N GLY A 8 3.09 3.28 -8.67
CA GLY A 8 4.46 2.86 -8.93
C GLY A 8 4.59 2.04 -10.21
N SER A 9 5.83 1.76 -10.59
CA SER A 9 6.18 0.78 -11.61
C SER A 9 5.66 -0.62 -11.25
N GLU A 10 5.37 -1.42 -12.28
CA GLU A 10 5.08 -2.84 -12.09
C GLU A 10 6.38 -3.62 -11.88
N LEU A 11 6.38 -4.50 -10.87
CA LEU A 11 7.43 -5.48 -10.64
C LEU A 11 6.92 -6.87 -11.06
N HIS A 12 7.65 -7.53 -11.96
CA HIS A 12 7.32 -8.88 -12.41
C HIS A 12 8.31 -9.93 -11.86
N ASP A 13 7.80 -11.03 -11.29
CA ASP A 13 8.60 -12.18 -10.87
C ASP A 13 7.81 -13.48 -11.06
N SER A 14 8.32 -14.37 -11.91
CA SER A 14 7.80 -15.74 -12.09
C SER A 14 6.28 -15.79 -12.27
N GLY A 15 5.73 -14.92 -13.11
CA GLY A 15 4.28 -14.83 -13.36
C GLY A 15 3.47 -14.08 -12.30
N SER A 16 4.08 -13.58 -11.22
CA SER A 16 3.44 -12.59 -10.35
C SER A 16 3.75 -11.17 -10.84
N THR A 17 2.77 -10.27 -10.75
CA THR A 17 2.96 -8.84 -10.99
C THR A 17 2.53 -8.07 -9.74
N PHE A 18 3.39 -7.18 -9.25
CA PHE A 18 3.16 -6.33 -8.08
C PHE A 18 3.15 -4.86 -8.50
N GLN A 19 2.27 -4.06 -7.91
CA GLN A 19 2.25 -2.62 -8.13
C GLN A 19 1.83 -1.89 -6.86
N ALA A 20 2.58 -0.85 -6.48
CA ALA A 20 2.21 0.01 -5.37
C ALA A 20 1.24 1.12 -5.81
N HIS A 21 0.35 1.49 -4.90
CA HIS A 21 -0.65 2.54 -5.03
C HIS A 21 -0.60 3.38 -3.76
N LEU A 22 -0.44 4.69 -3.90
CA LEU A 22 -0.27 5.62 -2.79
C LEU A 22 -1.34 6.71 -2.85
N CYS A 23 -1.86 7.09 -1.69
CA CYS A 23 -2.79 8.20 -1.56
C CYS A 23 -2.38 9.09 -0.38
N GLY A 24 -2.24 10.39 -0.63
CA GLY A 24 -2.19 11.38 0.42
C GLY A 24 -3.52 11.46 1.17
N ILE A 25 -3.49 11.41 2.49
CA ILE A 25 -4.69 11.39 3.34
C ILE A 25 -4.51 12.25 4.60
N ALA A 26 -5.59 12.88 5.05
CA ALA A 26 -5.56 13.76 6.23
C ALA A 26 -6.28 13.17 7.47
N SER A 27 -6.95 12.02 7.34
CA SER A 27 -7.71 11.38 8.41
C SER A 27 -7.89 9.88 8.15
N ALA A 28 -8.30 9.14 9.18
CA ALA A 28 -8.67 7.72 9.03
C ALA A 28 -9.87 7.55 8.07
N ASP A 29 -10.83 8.46 8.08
CA ASP A 29 -11.98 8.42 7.15
C ASP A 29 -11.54 8.66 5.70
N ALA A 30 -10.58 9.57 5.49
CA ALA A 30 -9.96 9.77 4.18
C ALA A 30 -9.20 8.52 3.72
N ALA A 31 -8.61 7.75 4.64
CA ALA A 31 -7.99 6.46 4.32
C ALA A 31 -9.01 5.44 3.79
N LEU A 32 -10.19 5.35 4.41
CA LEU A 32 -11.27 4.46 3.93
C LEU A 32 -11.78 4.88 2.54
N ALA A 33 -11.93 6.19 2.30
CA ALA A 33 -12.31 6.71 0.99
C ALA A 33 -11.23 6.42 -0.07
N ALA A 34 -9.95 6.63 0.27
CA ALA A 34 -8.82 6.32 -0.60
C ALA A 34 -8.75 4.83 -0.95
N LEU A 35 -8.89 3.95 0.04
CA LEU A 35 -8.93 2.51 -0.17
C LEU A 35 -10.07 2.10 -1.10
N SER A 36 -11.26 2.68 -0.92
CA SER A 36 -12.40 2.47 -1.81
C SER A 36 -12.10 2.90 -3.26
N ALA A 37 -11.33 3.98 -3.44
CA ALA A 37 -10.89 4.42 -4.76
C ALA A 37 -9.84 3.46 -5.36
N VAL A 38 -8.86 3.01 -4.58
CA VAL A 38 -7.86 2.01 -5.01
C VAL A 38 -8.52 0.73 -5.49
N HIS A 39 -9.51 0.19 -4.77
CA HIS A 39 -10.22 -1.02 -5.18
C HIS A 39 -11.09 -0.84 -6.44
N ARG A 40 -11.47 0.40 -6.78
CA ARG A 40 -12.19 0.71 -8.02
C ARG A 40 -11.24 0.94 -9.20
N ASP A 41 -9.94 1.11 -8.98
CA ASP A 41 -8.99 1.32 -10.06
C ASP A 41 -8.88 0.07 -10.94
N SER A 42 -8.92 0.29 -12.26
CA SER A 42 -8.85 -0.78 -13.26
C SER A 42 -7.59 -1.65 -13.14
N ARG A 43 -6.48 -1.11 -12.64
CA ARG A 43 -5.21 -1.83 -12.41
C ARG A 43 -5.34 -2.85 -11.27
N VAL A 44 -6.20 -2.57 -10.30
CA VAL A 44 -6.38 -3.36 -9.08
C VAL A 44 -7.52 -4.38 -9.20
N ARG A 45 -8.50 -4.14 -10.08
CA ARG A 45 -9.73 -4.94 -10.24
C ARG A 45 -9.51 -6.46 -10.31
N HIS A 46 -8.38 -6.91 -10.85
CA HIS A 46 -8.07 -8.33 -11.06
C HIS A 46 -6.90 -8.83 -10.18
N ALA A 47 -6.51 -8.06 -9.16
CA ALA A 47 -5.49 -8.48 -8.21
C ALA A 47 -5.99 -9.65 -7.35
N ALA A 48 -5.11 -10.63 -7.12
CA ALA A 48 -5.36 -11.75 -6.21
C ALA A 48 -5.32 -11.30 -4.74
N CYS A 49 -4.50 -10.29 -4.44
CA CYS A 49 -4.46 -9.65 -3.13
C CYS A 49 -4.04 -8.17 -3.25
N VAL A 50 -4.46 -7.38 -2.26
CA VAL A 50 -4.19 -5.94 -2.16
C VAL A 50 -3.95 -5.56 -0.70
N PRO A 51 -2.87 -6.05 -0.06
CA PRO A 51 -2.50 -5.60 1.28
C PRO A 51 -2.28 -4.09 1.32
N TRP A 52 -2.68 -3.46 2.42
CA TRP A 52 -2.53 -2.03 2.60
C TRP A 52 -2.23 -1.66 4.05
N ALA A 53 -1.65 -0.47 4.21
CA ALA A 53 -1.48 0.18 5.49
C ALA A 53 -1.61 1.70 5.33
N TYR A 54 -2.05 2.38 6.38
CA TYR A 54 -2.01 3.83 6.45
C TYR A 54 -1.48 4.30 7.79
N ARG A 55 -0.97 5.54 7.78
CA ARG A 55 -0.59 6.28 8.99
C ARG A 55 -0.97 7.74 8.81
N VAL A 56 -1.67 8.30 9.79
CA VAL A 56 -2.09 9.70 9.81
C VAL A 56 -1.68 10.34 11.13
N VAL A 57 -1.16 11.57 11.05
CA VAL A 57 -0.88 12.41 12.20
C VAL A 57 -1.91 13.54 12.18
N GLU A 58 -2.85 13.53 13.12
CA GLU A 58 -3.90 14.56 13.17
C GLU A 58 -3.30 15.92 13.56
N GLY A 59 -3.57 16.93 12.73
CA GLY A 59 -3.02 18.27 12.89
C GLY A 59 -3.38 18.87 14.26
N GLY A 60 -2.37 19.37 14.97
CA GLY A 60 -2.50 20.10 16.23
C GLY A 60 -2.55 19.25 17.51
N SER A 61 -2.88 17.95 17.44
CA SER A 61 -2.94 17.08 18.62
C SER A 61 -1.74 16.15 18.77
N GLY A 62 -1.01 15.89 17.68
CA GLY A 62 0.07 14.89 17.65
C GLY A 62 -0.43 13.45 17.75
N VAL A 63 -1.74 13.23 17.71
CA VAL A 63 -2.35 11.89 17.75
C VAL A 63 -2.06 11.17 16.44
N VAL A 64 -1.53 9.96 16.55
CA VAL A 64 -1.22 9.10 15.40
C VAL A 64 -2.28 8.02 15.26
N LYS A 65 -2.99 8.01 14.14
CA LYS A 65 -3.94 6.95 13.76
C LYS A 65 -3.32 6.06 12.68
N ARG A 66 -3.60 4.76 12.79
CA ARG A 66 -3.00 3.72 11.95
C ARG A 66 -4.04 2.64 11.66
N GLY A 67 -3.92 2.02 10.50
CA GLY A 67 -4.68 0.83 10.14
C GLY A 67 -3.97 0.05 9.05
N CYS A 68 -4.21 -1.25 8.99
CA CYS A 68 -3.68 -2.14 7.97
C CYS A 68 -4.59 -3.36 7.81
N ASP A 69 -4.64 -3.93 6.62
CA ASP A 69 -5.34 -5.19 6.34
C ASP A 69 -4.60 -5.99 5.26
N ASP A 70 -4.46 -7.29 5.49
CA ASP A 70 -3.70 -8.20 4.64
C ASP A 70 -4.25 -8.33 3.22
N GLY A 71 -5.50 -7.95 2.97
CA GLY A 71 -6.07 -7.84 1.63
C GLY A 71 -5.95 -9.14 0.82
N GLY A 72 -5.94 -10.29 1.49
CA GLY A 72 -5.76 -11.62 0.89
C GLY A 72 -4.35 -12.22 0.98
N GLU A 73 -3.34 -11.51 1.49
CA GLU A 73 -1.98 -12.04 1.72
C GLU A 73 -1.58 -11.91 3.19
N ALA A 74 -1.72 -13.01 3.94
CA ALA A 74 -1.46 -13.02 5.38
C ALA A 74 -0.05 -12.52 5.75
N GLY A 75 0.00 -11.52 6.63
CA GLY A 75 1.21 -10.88 7.14
C GLY A 75 1.84 -9.84 6.20
N ALA A 76 1.26 -9.53 5.06
CA ALA A 76 1.80 -8.47 4.20
C ALA A 76 1.50 -7.07 4.75
N ALA A 77 0.35 -6.88 5.38
CA ALA A 77 -0.10 -5.55 5.83
C ALA A 77 0.67 -5.03 7.04
N SER A 78 0.99 -5.90 8.00
CA SER A 78 1.83 -5.52 9.14
C SER A 78 3.22 -5.07 8.71
N ARG A 79 3.78 -5.68 7.65
CA ARG A 79 5.05 -5.28 7.05
C ARG A 79 4.96 -3.91 6.38
N LEU A 80 3.86 -3.62 5.67
CA LEU A 80 3.63 -2.30 5.11
C LEU A 80 3.46 -1.23 6.21
N ALA A 81 2.77 -1.56 7.31
CA ALA A 81 2.63 -0.66 8.43
C ALA A 81 3.98 -0.35 9.11
N GLU A 82 4.83 -1.37 9.29
CA GLU A 82 6.21 -1.21 9.79
C GLU A 82 7.08 -0.41 8.83
N LEU A 83 6.90 -0.57 7.51
CA LEU A 83 7.58 0.27 6.52
C LEU A 83 7.21 1.75 6.67
N LEU A 84 5.92 2.08 6.81
CA LEU A 84 5.50 3.47 7.01
C LEU A 84 6.10 4.06 8.30
N GLU A 85 6.24 3.24 9.35
CA GLU A 85 6.92 3.66 10.58
C GLU A 85 8.40 3.95 10.39
N THR A 86 9.13 2.99 9.83
CA THR A 86 10.58 3.06 9.70
C THR A 86 11.02 4.11 8.68
N ALA A 87 10.19 4.37 7.66
CA ALA A 87 10.38 5.47 6.72
C ALA A 87 9.99 6.83 7.31
N GLY A 88 9.29 6.89 8.44
CA GLY A 88 8.74 8.15 8.98
C GLY A 88 7.56 8.70 8.18
N ALA A 89 7.04 7.94 7.21
CA ALA A 89 5.96 8.35 6.34
C ALA A 89 4.64 8.55 7.12
N ALA A 90 3.99 9.69 6.91
CA ALA A 90 2.78 10.10 7.61
C ALA A 90 1.79 10.74 6.65
N ASN A 91 0.51 10.76 7.03
CA ASN A 91 -0.56 11.33 6.21
C ASN A 91 -0.65 10.65 4.84
N VAL A 92 -0.48 9.33 4.85
CA VAL A 92 -0.37 8.50 3.65
C VAL A 92 -1.01 7.13 3.87
N LEU A 93 -1.67 6.64 2.82
CA LEU A 93 -2.06 5.25 2.64
C LEU A 93 -1.22 4.65 1.51
N VAL A 94 -0.71 3.45 1.74
CA VAL A 94 -0.08 2.61 0.71
C VAL A 94 -0.84 1.30 0.62
N ALA A 95 -1.18 0.92 -0.61
CA ALA A 95 -1.67 -0.40 -0.96
C ALA A 95 -0.76 -1.00 -2.02
N VAL A 96 -0.59 -2.31 -2.03
CA VAL A 96 0.19 -2.97 -3.08
C VAL A 96 -0.64 -4.09 -3.66
N SER A 97 -1.03 -3.95 -4.93
CA SER A 97 -1.74 -5.01 -5.63
C SER A 97 -0.77 -6.10 -6.08
N ARG A 98 -1.25 -7.34 -6.08
CA ARG A 98 -0.53 -8.47 -6.67
C ARG A 98 -1.47 -9.29 -7.54
N ARG A 99 -1.11 -9.50 -8.80
CA ARG A 99 -1.67 -10.54 -9.67
C ARG A 99 -0.77 -11.77 -9.66
N VAL A 100 -1.37 -12.96 -9.81
CA VAL A 100 -0.64 -14.23 -9.78
C VAL A 100 -1.07 -15.09 -10.95
N ASP A 101 -0.17 -15.22 -11.93
CA ASP A 101 -0.31 -16.08 -13.11
C ASP A 101 0.74 -17.21 -13.10
N GLY A 102 1.50 -17.36 -12.01
CA GLY A 102 2.61 -18.31 -11.86
C GLY A 102 2.71 -18.94 -10.46
N PRO A 103 3.81 -19.66 -10.14
CA PRO A 103 3.94 -20.39 -8.89
C PRO A 103 3.98 -19.50 -7.65
N MET A 104 3.74 -20.11 -6.48
CA MET A 104 3.90 -19.45 -5.19
C MET A 104 5.38 -19.08 -4.95
N LEU A 105 5.66 -17.79 -4.73
CA LEU A 105 7.03 -17.27 -4.57
C LEU A 105 7.65 -17.52 -3.17
N GLY A 106 6.89 -18.13 -2.24
CA GLY A 106 7.32 -18.27 -0.85
C GLY A 106 7.63 -16.90 -0.23
N GLY A 107 8.65 -16.80 0.63
CA GLY A 107 9.00 -15.57 1.33
C GLY A 107 9.32 -14.38 0.41
N ARG A 108 9.77 -14.61 -0.84
CA ARG A 108 10.17 -13.54 -1.78
C ARG A 108 9.06 -12.55 -2.07
N ARG A 109 7.79 -12.98 -2.08
CA ARG A 109 6.65 -12.07 -2.31
C ARG A 109 6.58 -10.91 -1.32
N PHE A 110 6.97 -11.14 -0.06
CA PHE A 110 6.95 -10.11 0.97
C PHE A 110 8.00 -9.03 0.70
N ASN A 111 9.16 -9.41 0.17
CA ASN A 111 10.17 -8.44 -0.27
C ASN A 111 9.65 -7.59 -1.43
N HIS A 112 8.93 -8.20 -2.38
CA HIS A 112 8.33 -7.46 -3.51
C HIS A 112 7.27 -6.46 -3.05
N PHE A 113 6.38 -6.85 -2.11
CA PHE A 113 5.43 -5.92 -1.49
C PHE A 113 6.14 -4.70 -0.88
N LEU A 114 7.18 -4.95 -0.08
CA LEU A 114 7.93 -3.90 0.59
C LEU A 114 8.73 -3.02 -0.39
N ASN A 115 9.33 -3.61 -1.41
CA ASN A 115 10.15 -2.89 -2.38
C ASN A 115 9.30 -1.96 -3.25
N CYS A 116 8.17 -2.45 -3.78
CA CYS A 116 7.27 -1.59 -4.57
C CYS A 116 6.74 -0.42 -3.72
N ALA A 117 6.35 -0.69 -2.48
CA ALA A 117 5.87 0.34 -1.56
C ALA A 117 6.96 1.38 -1.25
N ARG A 118 8.18 0.93 -0.93
CA ARG A 118 9.31 1.81 -0.60
C ARG A 118 9.68 2.69 -1.79
N GLU A 119 9.79 2.12 -2.97
CA GLU A 119 10.12 2.86 -4.19
C GLU A 119 9.10 3.98 -4.46
N LEU A 120 7.79 3.69 -4.34
CA LEU A 120 6.78 4.70 -4.55
C LEU A 120 6.75 5.76 -3.44
N LEU A 121 6.98 5.38 -2.18
CA LEU A 121 7.13 6.34 -1.08
C LEU A 121 8.27 7.33 -1.36
N GLU A 122 9.45 6.83 -1.75
CA GLU A 122 10.61 7.66 -2.08
C GLU A 122 10.32 8.58 -3.28
N GLN A 123 9.67 8.07 -4.33
CA GLN A 123 9.27 8.86 -5.51
C GLN A 123 8.28 9.98 -5.16
N CYS A 124 7.40 9.75 -4.19
CA CYS A 124 6.44 10.74 -3.69
C CYS A 124 7.00 11.65 -2.59
N GLY A 125 8.28 11.50 -2.21
CA GLY A 125 8.98 12.38 -1.25
C GLY A 125 8.70 12.07 0.21
N TYR A 126 8.41 10.82 0.55
CA TYR A 126 8.29 10.33 1.94
C TYR A 126 9.60 9.81 2.51
#